data_AF-A0A8T0Q598-F1
#
_entry.id   AF-A0A8T0Q598-F1
#
_cell.length_a   1.000
_cell.length_b   1.000
_cell.length_c   1.000
_cell.angle_alpha   90.00
_cell.angle_beta   90.00
_cell.angle_gamma   90.00
#
_symmetry.space_group_name_H-M   'P 1'
#
loop_
_entity.id
_entity.type
_entity.pdbx_description
1 polymer ?
#
loop_
_entity_poly.entity_id
_entity_poly.type
_entity_poly.pdbx_seq_one_letter_code
_entity_poly.pdbx_strand_id
1 'polypeptide(L)'
;MNITPCSIKTLKGLYDISGVEVGQHFYWQIGGFQFHAQVLITSWVVITILLGSVIIAVRNPQNIPTNGQNFFEYVLEFIRDLSKTQIGEEYGPWVPFIGTMFLFIFVSNWSGALLPWKIIELPHGELAVNTNDINTTVALALLTSAAYFYAGLSKKGLSYFEKYIKPTQILLPINILEDFTKPLSLSF
;
A
#
# COMPACT_ATOMS: atom_id res chain seq x y z
N MET A 1 -43.36 39.60 -0.51
CA MET A 1 -42.52 38.54 -1.12
C MET A 1 -41.52 38.12 -0.05
N ASN A 2 -41.86 37.07 0.71
CA ASN A 2 -41.13 36.70 1.93
C ASN A 2 -39.93 35.83 1.54
N ILE A 3 -38.74 36.38 1.71
CA ILE A 3 -37.48 35.64 1.60
C ILE A 3 -37.31 34.91 2.94
N THR A 4 -37.64 33.62 2.98
CA THR A 4 -37.37 32.78 4.14
C THR A 4 -35.85 32.60 4.29
N PRO A 5 -35.25 32.87 5.46
CA PRO A 5 -33.82 32.64 5.65
C PRO A 5 -33.59 31.13 5.67
N CYS A 6 -32.72 30.64 4.79
CA CYS A 6 -32.28 29.25 4.79
C CYS A 6 -31.75 28.91 6.19
N SER A 7 -32.44 28.00 6.89
CA SER A 7 -32.18 27.71 8.29
C SER A 7 -30.78 27.12 8.46
N ILE A 8 -29.99 27.69 9.38
CA ILE A 8 -28.66 27.19 9.78
C ILE A 8 -28.71 25.69 10.14
N LYS A 9 -29.86 25.17 10.58
CA LYS A 9 -30.09 23.73 10.83
C LYS A 9 -29.97 22.88 9.56
N THR A 10 -30.38 23.38 8.40
CA THR A 10 -30.29 22.66 7.12
C THR A 10 -28.84 22.58 6.66
N LEU A 11 -28.06 23.64 6.85
CA LEU A 11 -26.61 23.65 6.59
C LEU A 11 -25.85 22.73 7.56
N LYS A 12 -26.26 22.68 8.84
CA LYS A 12 -25.67 21.80 9.84
C LYS A 12 -26.01 20.33 9.59
N GLY A 13 -27.25 20.04 9.17
CA GLY A 13 -27.65 18.71 8.71
C GLY A 13 -26.86 18.28 7.47
N LEU A 14 -26.64 19.17 6.49
CA LEU A 14 -25.78 18.89 5.34
C LEU A 14 -24.31 18.67 5.75
N TYR A 15 -23.82 19.39 6.77
CA TYR A 15 -22.47 19.19 7.33
C TYR A 15 -22.34 17.83 8.02
N ASP A 16 -23.33 17.42 8.82
CA ASP A 16 -23.38 16.09 9.48
C ASP A 16 -23.55 14.95 8.45
N ILE A 17 -24.27 15.17 7.34
CA ILE A 17 -24.39 14.19 6.24
C ILE A 17 -23.09 14.15 5.41
N SER A 18 -22.35 15.27 5.30
CA SER A 18 -21.02 15.29 4.70
C SER A 18 -19.92 14.75 5.63
N GLY A 19 -20.20 14.73 6.94
CA GLY A 19 -19.46 14.01 7.97
C GLY A 19 -19.87 12.55 7.99
N VAL A 20 -19.90 11.89 6.82
CA VAL A 20 -19.82 10.43 6.74
C VAL A 20 -18.62 10.07 7.59
N GLU A 21 -18.85 9.55 8.80
CA GLU A 21 -17.79 9.14 9.69
C GLU A 21 -16.95 8.13 8.91
N VAL A 22 -15.79 8.59 8.42
CA VAL A 22 -14.68 7.73 8.01
C VAL A 22 -14.50 6.83 9.22
N GLY A 23 -14.79 5.54 9.05
CA GLY A 23 -15.23 4.66 10.15
C GLY A 23 -14.42 4.82 11.43
N GLN A 24 -15.03 4.61 12.60
CA GLN A 24 -14.35 4.84 13.88
C GLN A 24 -12.92 4.26 13.89
N HIS A 25 -11.94 5.12 14.10
CA HIS A 25 -10.53 4.76 14.08
C HIS A 25 -9.96 4.81 15.49
N PHE A 26 -9.16 3.80 15.84
CA PHE A 26 -8.38 3.86 17.08
C PHE A 26 -7.16 4.76 16.89
N TYR A 27 -7.06 5.84 17.67
CA TYR A 27 -5.97 6.81 17.55
C TYR A 27 -4.95 6.70 18.69
N TRP A 28 -3.67 6.87 18.35
CA TRP A 28 -2.59 7.19 19.29
C TRP A 28 -2.09 8.60 19.06
N GLN A 29 -1.85 9.32 20.16
CA GLN A 29 -1.24 10.64 20.14
C GLN A 29 0.25 10.50 20.42
N ILE A 30 1.07 10.75 19.40
CA ILE A 30 2.53 10.66 19.52
C ILE A 30 3.11 11.97 19.01
N GLY A 31 3.81 12.71 19.89
CA GLY A 31 4.49 13.95 19.51
C GLY A 31 3.56 15.06 18.98
N GLY A 32 2.29 15.08 19.39
CA GLY A 32 1.29 16.05 18.93
C GLY A 32 0.55 15.68 17.64
N PHE A 33 0.89 14.53 17.03
CA PHE A 33 0.21 14.00 15.85
C PHE A 33 -0.70 12.82 16.22
N GLN A 34 -1.80 12.65 15.48
CA GLN A 34 -2.71 11.51 15.60
C GLN A 34 -2.29 10.42 14.61
N PHE A 35 -2.09 9.21 15.10
CA PHE A 35 -1.79 8.03 14.29
C PHE A 35 -2.88 7.00 14.43
N HIS A 36 -3.20 6.30 13.34
CA HIS A 36 -4.16 5.21 13.35
C HIS A 36 -3.50 3.98 13.99
N ALA A 37 -3.69 3.82 15.29
CA ALA A 37 -3.08 2.78 16.11
C ALA A 37 -3.47 1.38 15.63
N GLN A 38 -4.71 1.21 15.17
CA GLN A 38 -5.18 -0.05 14.57
C GLN A 38 -4.29 -0.51 13.41
N VAL A 39 -3.91 0.41 12.51
CA VAL A 39 -3.05 0.12 11.34
C VAL A 39 -1.66 -0.29 11.79
N LEU A 40 -1.11 0.38 12.79
CA LEU A 40 0.22 0.07 13.31
C LEU A 40 0.25 -1.33 13.94
N ILE A 41 -0.75 -1.64 14.78
CA ILE A 41 -0.86 -2.94 15.47
C ILE A 41 -0.97 -4.07 14.44
N THR A 42 -1.91 -3.97 13.50
CA THR A 42 -2.13 -5.03 12.51
C THR A 42 -0.93 -5.16 11.56
N SER A 43 -0.28 -4.05 11.20
CA SER A 43 0.97 -4.06 10.42
C SER A 43 2.11 -4.76 11.15
N TRP A 44 2.30 -4.50 12.44
CA TRP A 44 3.34 -5.17 13.24
C TRP A 44 3.11 -6.67 13.38
N VAL A 45 1.85 -7.10 13.54
CA VAL A 45 1.50 -8.53 13.54
C VAL A 45 1.87 -9.16 12.20
N VAL A 46 1.45 -8.56 11.08
CA VAL A 46 1.77 -9.07 9.73
C VAL A 46 3.28 -9.13 9.49
N ILE A 47 4.01 -8.07 9.85
CA ILE A 47 5.48 -8.01 9.71
C ILE A 47 6.15 -9.10 10.53
N THR A 48 5.67 -9.33 11.75
CA THR A 48 6.22 -10.35 12.66
C THR A 48 5.96 -11.75 12.12
N ILE A 49 4.77 -12.03 11.60
CA ILE A 49 4.44 -13.31 10.97
C ILE A 49 5.33 -13.55 9.74
N LEU A 50 5.47 -12.54 8.88
CA LEU A 50 6.30 -12.62 7.68
C LEU A 50 7.77 -12.85 8.01
N LEU A 51 8.38 -11.98 8.83
CA LEU A 51 9.79 -12.10 9.18
C LEU A 51 10.04 -13.37 9.99
N GLY A 52 9.16 -13.71 10.94
CA GLY A 52 9.26 -14.92 11.73
C GLY A 52 9.24 -16.18 10.87
N SER A 53 8.31 -16.28 9.92
CA SER A 53 8.21 -17.44 9.02
C SER A 53 9.42 -17.58 8.10
N VAL A 54 9.90 -16.48 7.52
CA VAL A 54 11.10 -16.48 6.66
C VAL A 54 12.35 -16.84 7.46
N ILE A 55 12.55 -16.24 8.64
CA ILE A 55 13.72 -16.53 9.50
C ILE A 55 13.75 -18.00 9.88
N ILE A 56 12.60 -18.60 10.22
CA ILE A 56 12.51 -20.03 10.54
C ILE A 56 12.86 -20.88 9.32
N ALA A 57 12.34 -20.55 8.14
CA ALA A 57 12.60 -21.31 6.92
C ALA A 57 14.05 -21.21 6.42
N VAL A 58 14.70 -20.06 6.62
CA VAL A 58 16.06 -19.79 6.13
C VAL A 58 17.13 -20.00 7.22
N ARG A 59 16.76 -20.49 8.42
CA ARG A 59 17.70 -20.68 9.53
C ARG A 59 18.79 -21.72 9.24
N ASN A 60 18.48 -22.77 8.48
CA ASN A 60 19.44 -23.83 8.14
C ASN A 60 19.16 -24.37 6.71
N PRO A 61 19.43 -23.57 5.67
CA PRO A 61 19.10 -23.93 4.30
C PRO A 61 19.91 -25.15 3.87
N GLN A 62 19.24 -26.10 3.21
CA GLN A 62 19.85 -27.32 2.70
C GLN A 62 19.91 -27.29 1.18
N ASN A 63 20.87 -27.99 0.57
CA ASN A 63 20.94 -28.14 -0.89
C ASN A 63 19.75 -28.91 -1.47
N ILE A 64 19.21 -29.87 -0.69
CA ILE A 64 17.93 -30.52 -1.00
C ILE A 64 16.88 -29.83 -0.11
N PRO A 65 15.93 -29.07 -0.68
CA PRO A 65 15.06 -28.22 0.10
C PRO A 65 14.14 -29.03 1.01
N THR A 66 14.02 -28.57 2.25
CA THR A 66 13.01 -29.08 3.19
C THR A 66 11.63 -28.50 2.87
N ASN A 67 10.54 -29.08 3.38
CA ASN A 67 9.17 -28.65 3.05
C ASN A 67 8.93 -27.13 3.19
N GLY A 68 9.46 -26.50 4.25
CA GLY A 68 9.34 -25.05 4.47
C GLY A 68 10.18 -24.23 3.51
N GLN A 69 11.44 -24.63 3.28
CA GLN A 69 12.32 -24.00 2.31
C GLN A 69 11.73 -24.08 0.88
N ASN A 70 11.16 -25.22 0.51
CA ASN A 70 10.51 -25.43 -0.80
C ASN A 70 9.38 -24.43 -1.05
N PHE A 71 8.55 -24.13 -0.04
CA PHE A 71 7.49 -23.12 -0.18
C PHE A 71 8.06 -21.72 -0.45
N PHE A 72 9.06 -21.28 0.34
CA PHE A 72 9.64 -19.96 0.18
C PHE A 72 10.47 -19.82 -1.10
N GLU A 73 11.15 -20.89 -1.54
CA GLU A 73 11.83 -20.93 -2.83
C GLU A 73 10.85 -20.82 -3.99
N TYR A 74 9.74 -21.57 -3.95
CA TYR A 74 8.68 -21.46 -4.95
C TYR A 74 8.12 -20.04 -5.04
N VAL A 75 7.86 -19.40 -3.89
CA VAL A 75 7.39 -18.01 -3.86
C VAL A 75 8.45 -17.05 -4.41
N LEU A 76 9.73 -17.26 -4.10
CA LEU A 76 10.82 -16.45 -4.63
C LEU A 76 10.96 -16.61 -6.15
N GLU A 77 10.84 -17.82 -6.68
CA GLU A 77 10.83 -18.10 -8.12
C GLU A 77 9.65 -17.40 -8.79
N PHE A 78 8.44 -17.51 -8.23
CA PHE A 78 7.27 -16.79 -8.72
C PHE A 78 7.50 -15.27 -8.80
N ILE A 79 8.08 -14.66 -7.76
CA ILE A 79 8.39 -13.22 -7.75
C ILE A 79 9.46 -12.88 -8.78
N ARG A 80 10.48 -13.73 -8.95
CA ARG A 80 11.54 -13.53 -9.95
C ARG A 80 10.99 -13.59 -11.36
N ASP A 81 10.15 -14.58 -11.65
CA ASP A 81 9.52 -14.73 -12.97
C ASP A 81 8.61 -13.54 -13.27
N LEU A 82 7.76 -13.14 -12.32
CA LEU A 82 6.93 -11.95 -12.45
C LEU A 82 7.79 -10.70 -12.71
N SER A 83 8.84 -10.50 -11.92
CA SER A 83 9.72 -9.33 -12.06
C SER A 83 10.43 -9.35 -13.41
N LYS A 84 10.93 -10.50 -13.85
CA LYS A 84 11.61 -10.67 -15.13
C LYS A 84 10.67 -10.39 -16.31
N THR A 85 9.44 -10.89 -16.26
CA THR A 85 8.44 -10.67 -17.32
C THR A 85 8.02 -9.20 -17.39
N GLN A 86 7.84 -8.51 -16.26
CA GLN A 86 7.31 -7.15 -16.23
C GLN A 86 8.39 -6.06 -16.39
N ILE A 87 9.59 -6.28 -15.84
CA ILE A 87 10.68 -5.28 -15.84
C ILE A 87 11.66 -5.53 -17.00
N GLY A 88 11.85 -6.79 -17.40
CA GLY A 88 12.87 -7.21 -18.37
C GLY A 88 14.20 -7.59 -17.71
N GLU A 89 15.29 -7.58 -18.47
CA GLU A 89 16.61 -8.10 -18.05
C GLU A 89 17.17 -7.50 -16.75
N GLU A 90 16.81 -6.25 -16.44
CA GLU A 90 17.28 -5.55 -15.24
C GLU A 90 16.38 -5.77 -14.00
N TYR A 91 15.64 -6.88 -13.94
CA TYR A 91 14.71 -7.18 -12.85
C TYR A 91 15.40 -7.46 -11.50
N GLY A 92 16.64 -7.97 -11.51
CA GLY A 92 17.33 -8.49 -10.32
C GLY A 92 17.30 -7.55 -9.09
N PRO A 93 17.71 -6.27 -9.21
CA PRO A 93 17.66 -5.31 -8.11
C PRO A 93 16.26 -4.99 -7.57
N TRP A 94 15.21 -5.25 -8.36
CA TRP A 94 13.83 -4.95 -8.00
C TRP A 94 13.11 -6.11 -7.31
N VAL A 95 13.66 -7.33 -7.39
CA VAL A 95 13.07 -8.53 -6.76
C VAL A 95 12.76 -8.32 -5.26
N PRO A 96 13.64 -7.73 -4.43
CA PRO A 96 13.33 -7.50 -3.02
C PRO A 96 12.16 -6.53 -2.82
N PHE A 97 12.07 -5.48 -3.64
CA PHE A 97 10.98 -4.50 -3.57
C PHE A 97 9.64 -5.13 -3.96
N ILE A 98 9.58 -5.79 -5.12
CA ILE A 98 8.37 -6.46 -5.61
C ILE A 98 7.95 -7.57 -4.64
N GLY A 99 8.91 -8.37 -4.15
CA GLY A 99 8.63 -9.43 -3.19
C GLY A 99 8.09 -8.93 -1.86
N THR A 100 8.64 -7.84 -1.33
CA THR A 100 8.14 -7.22 -0.09
C THR A 100 6.72 -6.71 -0.27
N MET A 101 6.46 -5.97 -1.36
CA MET A 101 5.12 -5.46 -1.65
C MET A 101 4.11 -6.59 -1.81
N PHE A 102 4.45 -7.62 -2.60
CA PHE A 102 3.60 -8.77 -2.83
C PHE A 102 3.28 -9.52 -1.52
N LEU A 103 4.32 -9.91 -0.77
CA LEU A 103 4.15 -10.68 0.47
C LEU A 103 3.41 -9.89 1.55
N PHE A 104 3.75 -8.60 1.71
CA PHE A 104 3.08 -7.74 2.68
C PHE A 104 1.60 -7.61 2.37
N ILE A 105 1.23 -7.29 1.12
CA ILE A 105 -0.17 -7.11 0.73
C ILE A 105 -0.91 -8.45 0.81
N PHE A 106 -0.31 -9.53 0.32
CA PHE A 106 -0.91 -10.86 0.36
C PHE A 106 -1.19 -11.29 1.79
N VAL A 107 -0.19 -11.30 2.67
CA VAL A 107 -0.38 -11.72 4.07
C VAL A 107 -1.26 -10.75 4.83
N SER A 108 -1.18 -9.44 4.57
CA SER A 108 -2.11 -8.46 5.14
C SER A 108 -3.55 -8.84 4.80
N ASN A 109 -3.85 -9.06 3.52
CA ASN A 109 -5.18 -9.40 3.05
C ASN A 109 -5.70 -10.72 3.64
N TRP A 110 -4.87 -11.76 3.64
CA TRP A 110 -5.22 -13.04 4.25
C TRP A 110 -5.35 -12.96 5.77
N SER A 111 -4.57 -12.11 6.45
CA SER A 111 -4.67 -11.92 7.90
C SER A 111 -6.03 -11.34 8.29
N GLY A 112 -6.61 -10.46 7.47
CA GLY A 112 -7.96 -9.93 7.71
C GLY A 112 -9.05 -11.00 7.60
N ALA A 113 -8.87 -11.98 6.73
CA ALA A 113 -9.84 -13.07 6.52
C ALA A 113 -9.66 -14.25 7.48
N LEU A 114 -8.42 -14.58 7.84
CA LEU A 114 -8.09 -15.78 8.63
C LEU A 114 -7.98 -15.52 10.14
N LEU A 115 -7.50 -14.34 10.55
CA LEU A 115 -7.36 -14.03 11.96
C LEU A 115 -8.72 -13.53 12.50
N PRO A 116 -9.22 -14.10 13.60
CA PRO A 116 -10.51 -13.72 14.17
C PRO A 116 -10.36 -12.40 14.97
N TRP A 117 -10.10 -11.30 14.28
CA TRP A 117 -9.88 -9.99 14.87
C TRP A 117 -11.05 -9.51 15.73
N LYS A 118 -12.27 -9.97 15.42
CA LYS A 118 -13.50 -9.66 16.18
C LYS A 118 -13.52 -10.18 17.63
N ILE A 119 -12.60 -11.09 18.00
CA ILE A 119 -12.47 -11.56 19.39
C ILE A 119 -11.80 -10.48 20.26
N ILE A 120 -11.01 -9.59 19.65
CA ILE A 120 -10.29 -8.54 20.35
C ILE A 120 -11.10 -7.24 20.19
N GLU A 121 -11.83 -6.85 21.22
CA GLU A 121 -12.57 -5.59 21.23
C GLU A 121 -11.64 -4.43 21.57
N LEU A 122 -11.68 -3.37 20.75
CA LEU A 122 -10.94 -2.14 21.01
C LEU A 122 -11.87 -1.08 21.62
N PRO A 123 -11.32 -0.14 22.40
CA PRO A 123 -12.12 0.95 22.96
C PRO A 123 -12.84 1.79 21.90
N HIS A 124 -12.23 1.92 20.71
CA HIS A 124 -12.79 2.60 19.54
C HIS A 124 -12.23 1.93 18.29
N GLY A 125 -13.04 1.77 17.24
CA GLY A 125 -12.65 1.14 15.97
C GLY A 125 -12.54 -0.39 15.99
N GLU A 126 -12.17 -0.98 14.86
CA GLU A 126 -12.06 -2.43 14.68
C GLU A 126 -10.66 -2.81 14.15
N LEU A 127 -10.09 -3.90 14.68
CA LEU A 127 -8.95 -4.53 14.02
C LEU A 127 -9.47 -5.22 12.76
N ALA A 128 -8.94 -4.80 11.63
CA ALA A 128 -9.27 -5.35 10.34
C ALA A 128 -8.01 -5.44 9.47
N VAL A 129 -8.20 -5.76 8.20
CA VAL A 129 -7.12 -5.85 7.23
C VAL A 129 -6.37 -4.50 7.12
N ASN A 130 -5.04 -4.52 6.98
CA ASN A 130 -4.24 -3.29 6.90
C ASN A 130 -4.66 -2.37 5.74
N THR A 131 -5.15 -2.97 4.65
CA THR A 131 -5.58 -2.31 3.42
C THR A 131 -6.98 -1.67 3.51
N ASN A 132 -7.70 -1.83 4.63
CA ASN A 132 -8.94 -1.07 4.87
C ASN A 132 -8.67 0.40 5.19
N ASP A 133 -7.45 0.74 5.59
CA ASP A 133 -7.08 2.10 5.91
C ASP A 133 -6.36 2.77 4.74
N ILE A 134 -6.86 3.94 4.34
CA ILE A 134 -6.30 4.72 3.23
C ILE A 134 -4.82 5.08 3.47
N ASN A 135 -4.39 5.23 4.73
CA ASN A 135 -3.00 5.54 5.03
C ASN A 135 -2.08 4.43 4.54
N THR A 136 -2.49 3.16 4.67
CA THR A 136 -1.69 2.02 4.20
C THR A 136 -1.66 1.99 2.68
N THR A 137 -2.81 2.06 2.02
CA THR A 137 -2.87 1.90 0.55
C THR A 137 -2.19 3.07 -0.16
N VAL A 138 -2.40 4.31 0.31
CA VAL A 138 -1.72 5.49 -0.21
C VAL A 138 -0.21 5.42 0.07
N ALA A 139 0.23 5.00 1.25
CA ALA A 139 1.67 4.87 1.54
C ALA A 139 2.35 3.86 0.59
N LEU A 140 1.73 2.70 0.36
CA LEU A 140 2.24 1.68 -0.57
C LEU A 140 2.25 2.19 -2.02
N ALA A 141 1.20 2.91 -2.43
CA ALA A 141 1.14 3.49 -3.76
C ALA A 141 2.20 4.58 -3.98
N LEU A 142 2.42 5.44 -2.97
CA LEU A 142 3.46 6.46 -3.00
C LEU A 142 4.86 5.84 -3.00
N LEU A 143 5.10 4.79 -2.22
CA LEU A 143 6.36 4.03 -2.27
C LEU A 143 6.62 3.45 -3.66
N THR A 144 5.60 2.88 -4.29
CA THR A 144 5.68 2.34 -5.66
C THR A 144 5.92 3.44 -6.69
N SER A 145 5.27 4.59 -6.54
CA SER A 145 5.50 5.76 -7.39
C SER A 145 6.92 6.29 -7.24
N ALA A 146 7.42 6.43 -6.01
CA ALA A 146 8.79 6.85 -5.73
C ALA A 146 9.80 5.87 -6.33
N ALA A 147 9.57 4.56 -6.21
CA ALA A 147 10.36 3.51 -6.85
C ALA A 147 10.37 3.65 -8.38
N TYR A 148 9.22 3.94 -9.00
CA TYR A 148 9.12 4.19 -10.44
C TYR A 148 9.91 5.43 -10.89
N PHE A 149 9.78 6.56 -10.18
CA PHE A 149 10.56 7.76 -10.46
C PHE A 149 12.06 7.53 -10.26
N TYR A 150 12.43 6.84 -9.18
CA TYR A 150 13.82 6.46 -8.91
C TYR A 150 14.38 5.58 -10.04
N ALA A 151 13.64 4.59 -10.52
CA ALA A 151 14.02 3.76 -11.67
C ALA A 151 14.22 4.60 -12.93
N GLY A 152 13.27 5.49 -13.21
CA GLY A 152 13.28 6.35 -14.38
C GLY A 152 14.48 7.29 -14.41
N LEU A 153 14.74 7.97 -13.29
CA LEU A 153 15.88 8.88 -13.14
C LEU A 153 17.21 8.13 -13.13
N SER A 154 17.29 6.95 -12.52
CA SER A 154 18.53 6.18 -12.48
C SER A 154 18.94 5.66 -13.87
N LYS A 155 17.97 5.25 -14.70
CA LYS A 155 18.25 4.72 -16.05
C LYS A 155 18.40 5.78 -17.13
N LYS A 156 17.63 6.88 -17.06
CA LYS A 156 17.56 7.89 -18.12
C LYS A 156 18.09 9.27 -17.69
N GLY A 157 18.46 9.46 -16.43
CA GLY A 157 18.84 10.76 -15.90
C GLY A 157 17.74 11.80 -16.12
N LEU A 158 18.15 13.04 -16.40
CA LEU A 158 17.21 14.12 -16.72
C LEU A 158 16.44 13.90 -18.04
N SER A 159 16.94 13.04 -18.94
CA SER A 159 16.24 12.65 -20.17
C SER A 159 14.95 11.86 -19.88
N TYR A 160 14.76 11.36 -18.64
CA TYR A 160 13.49 10.81 -18.19
C TYR A 160 12.30 11.76 -18.47
N PHE A 161 12.49 13.07 -18.26
CA PHE A 161 11.43 14.06 -18.45
C PHE A 161 11.09 14.32 -19.92
N GLU A 162 11.92 13.87 -20.87
CA GLU A 162 11.58 13.94 -22.29
C GLU A 162 10.35 13.11 -22.63
N LYS A 163 10.03 12.08 -21.82
CA LYS A 163 8.83 11.27 -21.99
C LYS A 163 7.54 12.10 -21.94
N TYR A 164 7.55 13.25 -21.24
CA TYR A 164 6.36 14.10 -21.14
C TYR A 164 6.09 14.83 -22.45
N ILE A 165 7.10 15.05 -23.30
CA ILE A 165 7.01 15.94 -24.47
C ILE A 165 6.98 15.13 -25.79
N LYS A 166 7.28 13.82 -25.74
CA LYS A 166 7.26 12.92 -26.90
C LYS A 166 5.92 12.15 -26.99
N PRO A 167 5.37 11.89 -28.19
CA PRO A 167 5.82 12.34 -29.51
C PRO A 167 5.47 13.79 -29.87
N THR A 168 4.52 14.43 -29.18
CA THR A 168 4.11 15.82 -29.42
C THR A 168 4.02 16.61 -28.11
N GLN A 169 4.38 17.91 -28.14
CA GLN A 169 4.42 18.76 -26.94
C GLN A 169 3.04 19.00 -26.30
N ILE A 170 1.97 18.82 -27.08
CA ILE A 170 0.57 18.93 -26.63
C ILE A 170 0.24 17.85 -25.58
N LEU A 171 0.97 16.73 -25.55
CA LEU A 171 0.75 15.63 -24.61
C LEU A 171 1.32 15.90 -23.21
N LEU A 172 2.12 16.95 -23.02
CA LEU A 172 2.72 17.26 -21.72
C LEU A 172 1.72 17.29 -20.55
N PRO A 173 0.60 18.04 -20.60
CA PRO A 173 -0.36 18.05 -19.49
C PRO A 173 -1.01 16.68 -19.27
N ILE A 174 -1.23 15.91 -20.33
CA ILE A 174 -1.86 14.59 -20.27
C ILE A 174 -0.91 13.57 -19.61
N ASN A 175 0.36 13.55 -20.04
CA ASN A 175 1.36 12.62 -19.52
C ASN A 175 1.69 12.89 -18.04
N ILE A 176 1.65 14.17 -17.61
CA ILE A 176 1.82 14.53 -16.19
C ILE A 176 0.62 14.04 -15.38
N LEU A 177 -0.60 14.27 -15.88
CA LEU A 177 -1.81 13.76 -15.23
C LEU A 177 -1.81 12.24 -15.14
N GLU A 178 -1.38 11.54 -16.19
CA GLU A 178 -1.29 10.07 -16.20
C GLU A 178 -0.35 9.54 -15.12
N ASP A 179 0.82 10.15 -14.94
CA ASP A 179 1.76 9.73 -13.90
C ASP A 179 1.25 10.05 -12.48
N PHE A 180 0.44 11.10 -12.32
CA PHE A 180 -0.18 11.45 -11.04
C PHE A 180 -1.37 10.54 -10.71
N THR A 181 -2.14 10.10 -11.71
CA THR A 181 -3.32 9.25 -11.51
C THR A 181 -2.96 7.79 -11.26
N LYS A 182 -1.82 7.29 -11.75
CA LYS A 182 -1.34 5.92 -11.47
C LYS A 182 -1.32 5.54 -9.98
N PRO A 183 -0.62 6.28 -9.09
CA PRO A 183 -0.61 5.94 -7.66
C PRO A 183 -1.98 6.13 -7.01
N LEU A 184 -2.74 7.14 -7.41
CA LEU A 184 -4.10 7.33 -6.89
C LEU A 184 -4.98 6.11 -7.23
N SER A 185 -4.96 5.68 -8.49
CA SER A 185 -5.70 4.50 -8.95
C SER A 185 -5.22 3.19 -8.31
N LEU A 186 -3.98 3.13 -7.81
CA LEU A 186 -3.46 1.96 -7.10
C LEU A 186 -3.88 1.96 -5.61
N SER A 187 -4.13 3.14 -5.05
CA SER A 187 -4.50 3.32 -3.64
C SER A 187 -6.00 3.19 -3.33
N PHE A 188 -6.85 3.41 -4.34
CA PHE A 188 -8.31 3.25 -4.29
C PHE A 188 -8.71 1.86 -4.80
#